data_AF-A0A960MZH4-F1
#
_entry.id   AF-A0A960MZH4-F1
#
_cell.length_a   1.000
_cell.length_b   1.000
_cell.length_c   1.000
_cell.angle_alpha   90.00
_cell.angle_beta   90.00
_cell.angle_gamma   90.00
#
_symmetry.space_group_name_H-M   'P 1'
#
loop_
_entity.id
_entity.type
_entity.pdbx_description
1 polymer ?
#
loop_
_entity_poly.entity_id
_entity_poly.type
_entity_poly.pdbx_seq_one_letter_code
_entity_poly.pdbx_strand_id
1 'polypeptide(L)' 'ELGGPGCSEKTFGHTGSTGTRCWADPESGTTCVILTTLPARAVNPHPRDLASQRVAEAVR' A
#
# COMPACT_ATOMS: atom_id res chain seq x y z
N GLU A 1 3.69 5.14 -6.15
CA GLU A 1 2.28 5.23 -5.69
C GLU A 1 2.08 4.43 -4.41
N LEU A 2 1.06 4.79 -3.61
CA LEU A 2 0.79 4.16 -2.31
C LEU A 2 0.08 2.81 -2.44
N GLY A 3 -0.95 2.74 -3.29
CA GLY A 3 -1.70 1.50 -3.51
C GLY A 3 -1.05 0.55 -4.50
N GLY A 4 -0.57 1.09 -5.63
CA GLY A 4 0.02 0.32 -6.72
C GLY A 4 -0.83 0.42 -7.98
N PRO A 5 -0.43 -0.29 -9.05
CA PRO A 5 -1.20 -0.33 -10.30
C PRO A 5 -2.61 -0.86 -10.03
N GLY A 6 -3.65 -0.11 -10.41
CA GLY A 6 -5.05 -0.45 -10.20
C GLY A 6 -5.80 0.52 -9.27
N CYS A 7 -5.09 1.29 -8.47
CA CYS A 7 -5.66 2.37 -7.69
C CYS A 7 -5.99 3.60 -8.55
N SER A 8 -7.09 4.30 -8.23
CA SER A 8 -7.44 5.56 -8.91
C SER A 8 -6.47 6.70 -8.58
N GLU A 9 -6.49 7.76 -9.40
CA GLU A 9 -5.77 9.02 -9.13
C GLU A 9 -6.20 9.71 -7.83
N LYS A 10 -7.37 9.34 -7.28
CA LYS A 10 -7.91 9.89 -6.02
C LYS A 10 -7.41 9.15 -4.79
N THR A 11 -6.54 8.16 -4.97
CA THR A 11 -6.00 7.36 -3.86
C THR A 11 -5.13 8.20 -2.94
N PHE A 12 -5.40 8.14 -1.64
CA PHE A 12 -4.67 8.89 -0.62
C PHE A 12 -4.20 7.97 0.51
N GLY A 13 -3.21 8.42 1.29
CA GLY A 13 -2.67 7.64 2.41
C GLY A 13 -1.29 8.10 2.86
N HIS A 14 -0.59 7.24 3.59
CA HIS A 14 0.77 7.52 4.07
C HIS A 14 1.62 6.25 4.21
N THR A 15 2.92 6.44 4.40
CA THR A 15 3.85 5.39 4.80
C THR A 15 4.50 5.76 6.13
N GLY A 16 4.88 4.76 6.92
CA GLY A 16 5.63 4.92 8.16
C GLY A 16 7.06 4.45 8.01
N SER A 17 7.96 5.06 8.78
CA SER A 17 9.38 4.65 8.86
C SER A 17 9.53 3.20 9.34
N THR A 18 8.64 2.77 10.22
CA THR A 18 8.62 1.43 10.85
C THR A 18 7.72 0.44 10.10
N GLY A 19 7.75 0.44 8.77
CA GLY A 19 7.09 -0.61 7.99
C GLY A 19 5.59 -0.45 7.73
N THR A 20 4.96 0.64 8.17
CA THR A 20 3.55 0.95 7.87
C THR A 20 3.36 1.39 6.43
N ARG A 21 2.32 0.90 5.76
CA ARG A 21 1.80 1.46 4.51
C ARG A 21 0.28 1.39 4.58
N CYS A 22 -0.40 2.53 4.41
CA CYS A 22 -1.86 2.55 4.36
C CYS A 22 -2.35 3.51 3.29
N TRP A 23 -3.44 3.12 2.63
CA TRP A 23 -4.09 3.91 1.60
C TRP A 23 -5.58 3.59 1.52
N ALA A 24 -6.33 4.52 0.98
CA ALA A 24 -7.72 4.36 0.61
C ALA A 24 -7.93 4.88 -0.81
N ASP A 25 -8.67 4.11 -1.61
CA ASP A 25 -9.10 4.48 -2.93
C ASP A 25 -10.63 4.68 -2.91
N PRO A 26 -11.12 5.93 -2.99
CA PRO A 26 -12.55 6.22 -2.90
C PRO A 26 -13.34 5.74 -4.12
N GLU A 27 -12.70 5.50 -5.27
CA GLU A 27 -13.39 5.06 -6.48
C GLU A 27 -13.76 3.59 -6.41
N SER A 28 -12.85 2.75 -5.92
CA SER A 28 -13.12 1.32 -5.66
C SER A 28 -13.74 1.07 -4.27
N GLY A 29 -13.82 2.08 -3.40
CA GLY A 29 -14.26 1.91 -2.02
C GLY A 29 -13.31 1.06 -1.16
N THR A 30 -12.06 0.91 -1.61
CA THR A 30 -11.07 0.03 -0.97
C THR A 30 -10.23 0.78 0.04
N THR A 31 -9.97 0.16 1.20
CA THR A 31 -8.95 0.63 2.16
C THR A 31 -7.99 -0.51 2.46
N CYS A 32 -6.69 -0.22 2.45
CA CYS A 32 -5.63 -1.16 2.75
C CYS A 32 -4.74 -0.62 3.86
N VAL A 33 -4.47 -1.44 4.87
CA VAL A 33 -3.52 -1.16 5.94
C VAL A 33 -2.58 -2.35 6.07
N ILE A 34 -1.28 -2.09 5.87
CA ILE A 34 -0.24 -3.09 6.00
C ILE A 34 0.71 -2.64 7.10
N LEU A 35 0.85 -3.50 8.11
CA LEU A 35 1.75 -3.32 9.23
C LEU A 35 2.81 -4.40 9.18
N THR A 36 4.06 -4.00 9.26
CA THR A 36 5.20 -4.91 9.36
C THR A 36 6.11 -4.39 10.45
N THR A 37 6.88 -5.28 11.08
CA THR A 37 7.91 -4.90 12.05
C THR A 37 9.24 -4.56 11.39
N LEU A 38 9.37 -4.71 10.06
CA LEU A 38 10.57 -4.35 9.33
C LEU A 38 10.63 -2.82 9.10
N PRO A 39 11.76 -2.15 9.42
CA PRO A 39 11.99 -0.78 9.01
C PRO A 39 11.89 -0.61 7.49
N ALA A 40 11.37 0.54 7.04
CA ALA A 40 11.04 0.85 5.65
C ALA A 40 12.18 0.61 4.63
N ARG A 41 13.44 0.62 5.08
CA ARG A 41 14.64 0.44 4.25
C ARG A 41 15.42 -0.83 4.55
N ALA A 42 14.87 -1.74 5.36
CA ALA A 42 15.55 -2.96 5.76
C ALA A 42 15.73 -3.97 4.61
N VAL A 43 14.87 -3.92 3.59
CA VAL A 43 14.85 -4.87 2.46
C VAL A 43 14.20 -4.25 1.22
N ASN A 44 14.63 -4.69 0.03
CA ASN A 44 14.07 -4.32 -1.26
C ASN A 44 13.96 -5.56 -2.18
N PRO A 45 12.77 -5.92 -2.72
CA PRO A 45 11.47 -5.27 -2.49
C PRO A 45 10.99 -5.45 -1.05
N HIS A 46 10.40 -4.41 -0.47
CA HIS A 46 9.84 -4.49 0.88
C HIS A 46 8.52 -5.29 0.84
N PRO A 47 8.28 -6.26 1.75
CA PRO A 47 7.06 -7.09 1.74
C PRO A 47 5.76 -6.28 1.74
N ARG A 48 5.74 -5.15 2.48
CA ARG A 48 4.59 -4.21 2.48
C ARG A 48 4.26 -3.61 1.11
N ASP A 49 5.26 -3.44 0.25
CA ASP A 49 5.05 -2.86 -1.08
C ASP A 49 4.47 -3.91 -2.02
N LEU A 50 4.99 -5.14 -1.96
CA LEU A 50 4.44 -6.29 -2.70
C LEU A 50 2.99 -6.59 -2.28
N ALA A 51 2.73 -6.63 -0.98
CA ALA A 51 1.37 -6.86 -0.46
C ALA A 51 0.40 -5.76 -0.92
N SER A 52 0.83 -4.48 -0.88
CA SER A 52 0.01 -3.37 -1.36
C SER A 52 -0.37 -3.51 -2.83
N GLN A 53 0.61 -3.81 -3.68
CA GLN A 53 0.37 -4.02 -5.11
C GLN A 53 -0.64 -5.14 -5.36
N ARG A 54 -0.53 -6.25 -4.63
CA ARG A 54 -1.46 -7.38 -4.76
C ARG A 54 -2.88 -7.04 -4.33
N VAL A 55 -3.06 -6.19 -3.32
CA VAL A 55 -4.38 -5.69 -2.93
C VAL A 55 -4.94 -4.79 -4.02
N ALA A 56 -4.15 -3.86 -4.56
CA ALA A 56 -4.59 -2.97 -5.65
C ALA A 56 -4.98 -3.74 -6.92
N GLU A 57 -4.24 -4.80 -7.27
CA GLU A 57 -4.57 -5.68 -8.41
C GLU A 57 -5.86 -6.48 -8.21
N ALA A 58 -6.17 -6.88 -6.96
CA ALA A 58 -7.32 -7.73 -6.66
C ALA A 58 -8.66 -6.99 -6.57
N VAL A 59 -8.63 -5.66 -6.43
CA VAL A 59 -9.83 -4.81 -6.31
C VAL A 59 -10.21 -4.11 -7.62
N ARG A 60 -9.51 -4.47 -8.70
CA ARG A 60 -9.84 -4.08 -10.07
C ARG A 60 -10.94 -4.97 -10.64
#